data_AF-A0A957VXW1-F1
#
_entry.id   AF-A0A957VXW1-F1
#
_cell.length_a   1.000
_cell.length_b   1.000
_cell.length_c   1.000
_cell.angle_alpha   90.00
_cell.angle_beta   90.00
_cell.angle_gamma   90.00
#
_symmetry.space_group_name_H-M   'P 1'
#
loop_
_entity.id
_entity.type
_entity.pdbx_description
1 polymer ?
#
loop_
_entity_poly.entity_id
_entity_poly.type
_entity_poly.pdbx_seq_one_letter_code
_entity_poly.pdbx_strand_id
1 'polypeptide(L)'
;MSCHRGPCTMRDLTEVTFQDPPTMTGIIDRLVKMKLVKRTRSEVDRRVVLVQPTQSGVELVTRINEEASREAMKSYQTLADEELEALEQSLYYLLRLQVSRQTSLTGEELDTEVQRMLSFKDDPIHFLKMNDNNSLKQPVES
;
A
#
# COMPACT_ATOMS: atom_id res chain seq x y z
N MET A 1 12.32 2.32 0.97
CA MET A 1 12.16 3.27 -0.16
C MET A 1 10.99 2.77 -0.96
N SER A 2 9.78 3.22 -0.65
CA SER A 2 8.60 2.49 -1.07
C SER A 2 7.72 3.39 -1.90
N CYS A 3 7.67 3.09 -3.20
CA CYS A 3 7.08 3.98 -4.16
C CYS A 3 6.31 3.20 -5.21
N HIS A 4 5.00 3.20 -5.02
CA HIS A 4 3.97 3.05 -6.05
C HIS A 4 4.12 4.18 -7.10
N ARG A 5 5.25 4.20 -7.82
CA ARG A 5 5.59 5.20 -8.87
C ARG A 5 5.04 4.83 -10.24
N GLY A 6 4.50 3.62 -10.38
CA GLY A 6 3.99 3.09 -11.64
C GLY A 6 2.64 3.68 -12.02
N PRO A 7 2.29 3.69 -13.32
CA PRO A 7 0.94 4.00 -13.77
C PRO A 7 -0.06 2.97 -13.21
N CYS A 8 -1.19 3.45 -12.71
CA CYS A 8 -2.27 2.63 -12.18
C CYS A 8 -3.62 3.00 -12.83
N THR A 9 -4.56 2.07 -12.81
CA THR A 9 -5.92 2.33 -13.34
C THR A 9 -6.79 3.02 -12.29
N MET A 10 -7.90 3.63 -12.72
CA MET A 10 -8.90 4.15 -11.78
C MET A 10 -9.47 3.05 -10.86
N ARG A 11 -9.56 1.81 -11.37
CA ARG A 11 -10.02 0.65 -10.60
C ARG A 11 -9.04 0.32 -9.47
N ASP A 12 -7.74 0.24 -9.81
CA ASP A 12 -6.67 0.00 -8.82
C ASP A 12 -6.76 1.01 -7.66
N LEU A 13 -7.00 2.28 -7.99
CA LEU A 13 -7.13 3.34 -7.00
C LEU A 13 -8.37 3.20 -6.12
N THR A 14 -9.53 2.89 -6.70
CA THR A 14 -10.77 2.69 -5.91
C THR A 14 -10.67 1.48 -4.97
N GLU A 15 -10.01 0.40 -5.42
CA GLU A 15 -9.83 -0.83 -4.63
C GLU A 15 -8.89 -0.60 -3.44
N VAL A 16 -7.75 0.06 -3.64
CA VAL A 16 -6.78 0.32 -2.56
C VAL A 16 -7.27 1.35 -1.54
N THR A 17 -8.03 2.34 -2.00
CA THR A 17 -8.46 3.46 -1.14
C THR A 17 -9.86 3.30 -0.56
N PHE A 18 -10.57 2.23 -0.94
CA PHE A 18 -11.96 1.96 -0.57
C PHE A 18 -12.91 3.14 -0.87
N GLN A 19 -12.62 3.92 -1.92
CA GLN A 19 -13.43 5.04 -2.35
C GLN A 19 -14.35 4.64 -3.50
N ASP A 20 -15.53 5.24 -3.57
CA ASP A 20 -16.41 5.08 -4.73
C ASP A 20 -15.84 5.78 -5.99
N PRO A 21 -16.20 5.31 -7.21
CA PRO A 21 -15.65 5.87 -8.45
C PRO A 21 -15.90 7.38 -8.65
N PRO A 22 -17.09 7.94 -8.34
CA PRO A 22 -17.31 9.38 -8.36
C PRO A 22 -16.35 10.16 -7.46
N THR A 23 -16.21 9.75 -6.19
CA THR A 23 -15.30 10.39 -5.23
C THR A 23 -13.85 10.33 -5.71
N MET A 24 -13.41 9.15 -6.19
CA MET A 24 -12.06 8.97 -6.73
C MET A 24 -11.81 9.88 -7.93
N THR A 25 -12.78 9.99 -8.85
CA THR A 25 -12.67 10.89 -10.00
C THR A 25 -12.45 12.34 -9.57
N GLY A 26 -13.23 12.81 -8.60
CA GLY A 26 -13.08 14.16 -8.04
C GLY A 26 -11.73 14.37 -7.34
N ILE A 27 -11.20 13.38 -6.62
CA ILE A 27 -9.86 13.44 -6.02
C ILE A 27 -8.80 13.59 -7.10
N ILE A 28 -8.81 12.72 -8.12
CA ILE A 28 -7.82 12.75 -9.19
C ILE A 28 -7.90 14.04 -10.00
N ASP A 29 -9.10 14.55 -10.28
CA ASP A 29 -9.26 15.82 -11.00
C ASP A 29 -8.62 16.99 -10.26
N ARG A 30 -8.78 17.05 -8.93
CA ARG A 30 -8.11 18.06 -8.09
C ARG A 30 -6.59 17.90 -8.13
N LEU A 31 -6.08 16.67 -8.01
CA LEU A 31 -4.65 16.40 -8.07
C LEU A 31 -4.03 16.72 -9.44
N VAL A 32 -4.77 16.50 -10.54
CA VAL A 32 -4.37 16.90 -11.89
C VAL A 32 -4.33 18.43 -12.00
N LYS A 33 -5.34 19.12 -11.48
CA LYS A 33 -5.38 20.60 -11.45
C LYS A 33 -4.19 21.18 -10.67
N MET A 34 -3.77 20.50 -9.60
CA MET A 34 -2.57 20.84 -8.81
C MET A 34 -1.25 20.41 -9.48
N LYS A 35 -1.29 19.75 -10.64
CA LYS A 35 -0.13 19.20 -11.37
C LYS A 35 0.64 18.13 -10.59
N LEU A 36 0.03 17.53 -9.57
CA LEU A 36 0.66 16.48 -8.75
C LEU A 36 0.54 15.09 -9.37
N VAL A 37 -0.49 14.87 -10.20
CA VAL A 37 -0.67 13.64 -10.97
C VAL A 37 -1.00 13.97 -12.43
N LYS A 38 -0.80 13.02 -13.33
CA LYS A 38 -1.19 13.13 -14.75
C LYS A 38 -1.98 11.90 -15.18
N ARG A 39 -2.94 12.12 -16.08
CA ARG A 39 -3.68 11.05 -16.77
C ARG A 39 -3.09 10.83 -18.16
N THR A 40 -2.82 9.58 -18.50
CA THR A 40 -2.38 9.16 -19.83
C THR A 40 -3.26 8.02 -20.32
N ARG A 41 -3.48 7.91 -21.63
CA ARG A 41 -4.10 6.71 -22.18
C ARG A 41 -3.05 5.62 -22.31
N SER A 42 -3.40 4.37 -22.04
CA SER A 42 -2.50 3.24 -22.27
C SER A 42 -2.17 3.12 -23.76
N GLU A 43 -0.92 2.78 -24.05
CA GLU A 43 -0.45 2.52 -25.42
C GLU A 43 -0.95 1.17 -25.94
N VAL A 44 -1.23 0.22 -25.03
CA VAL A 44 -1.71 -1.14 -25.34
C VAL A 44 -3.23 -1.15 -25.57
N ASP A 45 -3.99 -0.43 -24.73
CA ASP A 45 -5.43 -0.25 -24.89
C ASP A 45 -5.82 1.20 -24.62
N ARG A 46 -6.14 1.94 -25.69
CA ARG A 46 -6.49 3.37 -25.60
C ARG A 46 -7.78 3.64 -24.83
N ARG A 47 -8.58 2.62 -24.50
CA ARG A 47 -9.76 2.74 -23.64
C ARG A 47 -9.38 2.85 -22.16
N VAL A 48 -8.19 2.38 -21.80
CA VAL A 48 -7.69 2.41 -20.42
C VAL A 48 -7.06 3.75 -20.12
N VAL A 49 -7.54 4.40 -19.06
CA VAL A 49 -6.93 5.61 -18.48
C VAL A 49 -6.00 5.18 -17.35
N LEU A 50 -4.75 5.62 -17.45
CA LEU A 50 -3.71 5.43 -16.45
C LEU A 50 -3.49 6.75 -15.70
N VAL A 51 -3.34 6.65 -14.39
CA VAL A 51 -2.98 7.74 -13.48
C VAL A 51 -1.57 7.48 -12.97
N GLN A 52 -0.73 8.50 -12.96
CA GLN A 52 0.62 8.41 -12.40
C GLN A 52 1.02 9.74 -11.75
N PRO A 53 1.82 9.72 -10.66
CA PRO A 53 2.33 10.94 -10.06
C PRO A 53 3.25 11.68 -11.04
N THR A 54 3.24 13.01 -10.98
CA THR A 54 4.29 13.82 -11.62
C THR A 54 5.51 13.87 -10.72
N GLN A 55 6.64 14.36 -11.24
CA GLN A 55 7.83 14.59 -10.43
C GLN A 55 7.53 15.46 -9.20
N SER A 56 6.77 16.54 -9.37
CA SER A 56 6.33 17.41 -8.26
C SER A 56 5.42 16.68 -7.25
N GLY A 57 4.60 15.74 -7.72
CA GLY A 57 3.79 14.89 -6.84
C GLY A 57 4.65 13.96 -5.99
N VAL A 58 5.64 13.30 -6.60
CA VAL A 58 6.59 12.44 -5.88
C VAL A 58 7.35 13.24 -4.82
N GLU A 59 7.89 14.41 -5.20
CA GLU A 59 8.63 15.28 -4.27
C GLU A 59 7.77 15.76 -3.10
N LEU A 60 6.51 16.11 -3.36
CA LEU A 60 5.58 16.52 -2.30
C LEU A 60 5.34 15.38 -1.30
N VAL A 61 5.03 14.17 -1.79
CA VAL A 61 4.79 12.99 -0.94
C VAL A 61 6.05 12.63 -0.16
N THR A 62 7.23 12.69 -0.78
CA THR A 62 8.51 12.46 -0.09
C THR A 62 8.71 13.44 1.06
N ARG A 63 8.49 14.75 0.85
CA ARG A 63 8.60 15.74 1.92
C ARG A 63 7.61 15.51 3.06
N ILE A 64 6.34 15.21 2.74
CA ILE A 64 5.30 14.92 3.74
C ILE A 64 5.71 13.69 4.57
N ASN A 65 6.17 12.62 3.92
CA ASN A 65 6.58 11.40 4.62
C ASN A 65 7.80 11.64 5.51
N GLU A 66 8.80 12.39 5.04
CA GLU A 66 9.96 12.74 5.85
C GLU A 66 9.58 13.58 7.06
N GLU A 67 8.65 14.52 6.91
CA GLU A 67 8.15 15.35 8.01
C GLU A 67 7.37 14.52 9.03
N ALA A 68 6.45 13.68 8.56
CA ALA A 68 5.70 12.76 9.40
C ALA A 68 6.63 11.78 10.15
N SER A 69 7.66 11.25 9.47
CA SER A 69 8.66 10.38 10.12
C SER A 69 9.48 11.14 11.16
N ARG A 70 9.88 12.39 10.90
CA ARG A 70 10.58 13.22 11.90
C ARG A 70 9.71 13.51 13.11
N GLU A 71 8.44 13.82 12.89
CA GLU A 71 7.49 14.09 13.99
C GLU A 71 7.19 12.83 14.80
N ALA A 72 6.92 11.71 14.14
CA ALA A 72 6.75 10.42 14.80
C ALA A 72 8.00 10.05 15.62
N MET A 73 9.19 10.25 15.08
CA MET A 73 10.45 9.98 15.78
C MET A 73 10.58 10.82 17.06
N LYS A 74 10.16 12.09 17.06
CA LYS A 74 10.15 12.92 18.28
C LYS A 74 9.26 12.34 19.37
N SER A 75 8.12 11.74 19.00
CA SER A 75 7.22 11.07 19.95
C SER A 75 7.83 9.79 20.55
N TYR A 76 8.75 9.15 19.83
CA TYR A 76 9.46 7.94 20.30
C TYR A 76 10.81 8.24 20.98
N GLN A 77 11.38 9.44 20.81
CA GLN A 77 12.65 9.85 21.44
C GLN A 77 12.64 9.84 22.97
N THR A 78 11.46 9.77 23.60
CA THR A 78 11.34 9.63 25.06
C THR A 78 11.54 8.19 25.54
N LEU A 79 11.49 7.21 24.63
CA LEU A 79 11.71 5.81 24.93
C LEU A 79 13.21 5.49 24.83
N ALA A 80 13.72 4.70 25.76
CA ALA A 80 15.04 4.10 25.62
C ALA A 80 15.05 3.08 24.48
N ASP A 81 16.23 2.77 23.94
CA ASP A 81 16.37 1.82 22.83
C ASP A 81 15.78 0.44 23.20
N GLU A 82 15.92 0.02 24.46
CA GLU A 82 15.36 -1.23 24.96
C GLU A 82 13.82 -1.22 24.99
N GLU A 83 13.21 -0.08 25.27
CA GLU A 83 11.76 0.08 25.28
C GLU A 83 11.19 0.06 23.86
N LEU A 84 11.92 0.65 22.91
CA LEU A 84 11.59 0.61 21.49
C LEU A 84 11.67 -0.81 20.94
N GLU A 85 12.73 -1.55 21.28
CA GLU A 85 12.90 -2.95 20.89
C GLU A 85 11.79 -3.83 21.48
N ALA A 86 11.46 -3.65 22.77
CA ALA A 86 10.38 -4.38 23.41
C ALA A 86 9.01 -4.09 22.76
N LEU A 87 8.76 -2.84 22.36
CA LEU A 87 7.55 -2.45 21.64
C LEU A 87 7.49 -3.10 20.25
N GLU A 88 8.59 -3.06 19.49
CA GLU A 88 8.69 -3.69 18.17
C GLU A 88 8.41 -5.19 18.25
N GLN A 89 9.05 -5.90 19.19
CA GLN A 89 8.83 -7.32 19.42
C GLN A 89 7.37 -7.63 19.79
N SER A 90 6.77 -6.80 20.65
CA SER A 90 5.37 -6.97 21.07
C SER A 90 4.39 -6.77 19.90
N LEU A 91 4.60 -5.75 19.07
CA LEU A 91 3.78 -5.49 17.88
C LEU A 91 3.94 -6.61 16.83
N TYR A 92 5.17 -7.07 16.60
CA TYR A 92 5.44 -8.18 15.68
C TYR A 92 4.78 -9.48 16.16
N TYR A 93 4.87 -9.79 17.46
CA TYR A 93 4.22 -10.94 18.04
C TYR A 93 2.69 -10.88 17.90
N LEU A 94 2.08 -9.72 18.17
CA LEU A 94 0.64 -9.52 17.99
C LEU A 94 0.23 -9.72 16.53
N LEU A 95 0.98 -9.18 15.58
CA LEU A 95 0.72 -9.37 14.16
C LEU A 95 0.78 -10.87 13.79
N ARG A 96 1.86 -11.55 14.18
CA ARG A 96 2.05 -12.99 13.94
C ARG A 96 0.91 -13.83 14.52
N LEU A 97 0.44 -13.48 15.72
CA LEU A 97 -0.70 -14.13 16.37
C LEU A 97 -2.02 -13.89 15.62
N GLN A 98 -2.24 -12.69 15.07
CA GLN A 98 -3.45 -12.42 14.27
C GLN A 98 -3.44 -13.18 12.95
N VAL A 99 -2.28 -13.24 12.27
CA VAL A 99 -2.15 -13.96 11.00
C VAL A 99 -2.37 -15.46 11.21
N SER A 100 -1.72 -16.08 12.20
CA SER A 100 -1.86 -17.51 12.46
C SER A 100 -3.31 -17.92 12.74
N ARG A 101 -4.09 -17.05 13.40
CA ARG A 101 -5.52 -17.26 13.65
C ARG A 101 -6.38 -17.23 12.39
N GLN A 102 -5.96 -16.51 11.36
CA GLN A 102 -6.74 -16.31 10.13
C GLN A 102 -6.34 -17.28 9.00
N THR A 103 -5.11 -17.81 9.01
CA THR A 103 -4.57 -18.55 7.85
C THR A 103 -4.13 -19.99 8.13
N SER A 104 -4.25 -20.48 9.37
CA SER A 104 -3.74 -21.81 9.80
C SER A 104 -2.24 -22.04 9.57
N LEU A 105 -1.49 -21.00 9.16
CA LEU A 105 -0.06 -21.07 8.87
C LEU A 105 0.76 -21.17 10.16
N THR A 106 1.89 -21.89 10.07
CA THR A 106 2.84 -22.05 11.18
C THR A 106 4.28 -21.96 10.69
N GLY A 107 5.24 -21.81 11.61
CA GLY A 107 6.67 -21.82 11.29
C GLY A 107 7.06 -20.78 10.24
N GLU A 108 7.86 -21.21 9.26
CA GLU A 108 8.42 -20.36 8.20
C GLU A 108 7.37 -19.79 7.24
N GLU A 109 6.26 -20.52 7.02
CA GLU A 109 5.16 -20.07 6.15
C GLU A 109 4.42 -18.89 6.78
N LEU A 110 4.22 -18.91 8.10
CA LEU A 110 3.65 -17.81 8.85
C LEU A 110 4.54 -16.57 8.79
N ASP A 111 5.84 -16.75 8.97
CA ASP A 111 6.79 -15.63 8.92
C ASP A 111 6.85 -15.02 7.51
N THR A 112 6.80 -15.85 6.47
CA THR A 112 6.68 -15.40 5.07
C THR A 112 5.41 -14.57 4.85
N GLU A 113 4.27 -15.03 5.38
CA GLU A 113 3.00 -14.31 5.25
C GLU A 113 2.99 -13.00 6.03
N VAL A 114 3.57 -12.96 7.24
CA VAL A 114 3.73 -11.73 8.01
C VAL A 114 4.60 -10.72 7.26
N GLN A 115 5.72 -11.15 6.68
CA GLN A 115 6.57 -10.28 5.86
C GLN A 115 5.84 -9.78 4.61
N ARG A 116 5.04 -10.64 3.98
CA ARG A 116 4.17 -10.24 2.87
C ARG A 116 3.17 -9.17 3.30
N MET A 117 2.52 -9.30 4.46
CA MET A 117 1.59 -8.28 4.97
C MET A 117 2.28 -6.95 5.27
N LEU A 118 3.50 -6.99 5.81
CA LEU A 118 4.29 -5.77 6.04
C LEU A 118 4.61 -5.04 4.72
N SER A 119 4.80 -5.79 3.62
CA SER A 119 5.01 -5.20 2.28
C SER A 119 3.81 -4.41 1.73
N PHE A 120 2.60 -4.56 2.29
CA PHE A 120 1.44 -3.77 1.89
C PHE A 120 1.69 -2.26 2.03
N LYS A 121 2.41 -1.86 3.08
CA LYS A 121 2.81 -0.46 3.30
C LYS A 121 3.65 0.08 2.14
N ASP A 122 4.40 -0.80 1.47
CA ASP A 122 5.36 -0.42 0.45
C ASP A 122 4.73 -0.25 -0.94
N ASP A 123 3.85 -1.18 -1.32
CA ASP A 123 3.12 -1.16 -2.59
C ASP A 123 1.73 -1.84 -2.45
N PRO A 124 0.70 -1.09 -2.03
CA PRO A 124 -0.62 -1.66 -1.79
C PRO A 124 -1.33 -2.07 -3.09
N ILE A 125 -1.02 -1.43 -4.23
CA ILE A 125 -1.63 -1.78 -5.53
C ILE A 125 -1.08 -3.12 -6.01
N HIS A 126 0.24 -3.32 -5.96
CA HIS A 126 0.84 -4.59 -6.34
C HIS A 126 0.44 -5.72 -5.38
N PHE A 127 0.35 -5.43 -4.08
CA PHE A 127 -0.10 -6.38 -3.07
C PHE A 127 -1.49 -6.96 -3.40
N LEU A 128 -2.47 -6.12 -3.78
CA LEU A 128 -3.81 -6.59 -4.16
C LEU A 128 -3.79 -7.40 -5.46
N LYS A 129 -3.03 -6.98 -6.47
CA LYS A 129 -2.93 -7.71 -7.75
C LYS A 129 -2.34 -9.11 -7.61
N MET A 130 -1.43 -9.32 -6.65
CA MET A 130 -0.91 -10.66 -6.34
C MET A 130 -2.00 -11.56 -5.72
N ASN A 131 -2.89 -10.99 -4.90
CA ASN A 131 -3.99 -11.73 -4.28
C ASN A 131 -5.07 -12.13 -5.29
N ASP A 132 -5.45 -11.23 -6.22
CA ASP A 132 -6.48 -11.53 -7.23
C ASP A 132 -6.09 -12.68 -8.15
N ASN A 133 -4.80 -12.82 -8.48
CA ASN A 133 -4.28 -13.97 -9.25
C ASN A 133 -4.36 -15.30 -8.49
N ASN A 134 -4.51 -15.26 -7.16
CA ASN A 134 -4.71 -16.45 -6.33
C ASN A 134 -6.21 -16.77 -6.12
N SER A 135 -7.13 -15.86 -6.43
CA SER A 135 -8.58 -16.05 -6.32
C SER A 135 -9.25 -16.68 -7.54
N LEU A 136 -8.49 -17.03 -8.60
CA LEU A 136 -9.00 -17.74 -9.79
C LEU A 136 -8.62 -19.24 -9.87
N LYS A 137 -8.22 -19.86 -8.75
CA LYS A 137 -8.09 -21.32 -8.65
C LYS A 137 -8.82 -21.87 -7.42
N GLN A 138 -10.14 -21.87 -7.48
CA GLN A 138 -10.91 -22.95 -6.85
C GLN A 138 -11.66 -23.69 -7.97
N PRO A 139 -11.43 -25.00 -8.16
CA PRO A 139 -12.29 -25.78 -9.02
C PRO A 139 -13.66 -25.84 -8.35
N VAL A 140 -14.68 -25.40 -9.07
CA VAL A 140 -16.06 -25.74 -8.74
C VAL A 140 -16.19 -27.23 -9.04
N GLU A 141 -15.98 -28.07 -8.04
CA GLU A 141 -16.37 -29.49 -8.12
C GLU A 141 -17.89 -29.58 -8.00
N SER A 142 -18.46 -30.28 -8.98
CA SER A 142 -19.88 -30.66 -9.10
C SER A 142 -20.14 -31.99 -8.42
#